data_AF-A0A317Q8V1-F1
#
_entry.id   AF-A0A317Q8V1-F1
#
_cell.length_a   1.000
_cell.length_b   1.000
_cell.length_c   1.000
_cell.angle_alpha   90.00
_cell.angle_beta   90.00
_cell.angle_gamma   90.00
#
_symmetry.space_group_name_H-M   'P 1'
#
loop_
_entity.id
_entity.type
_entity.pdbx_description
1 polymer ?
#
loop_
_entity_poly.entity_id
_entity_poly.type
_entity_poly.pdbx_seq_one_letter_code
_entity_poly.pdbx_strand_id
1 'polypeptide(L)'
;MNHLMIDIESMGTKSNAPVVSIGSVFFDPDSGESGPEFYQVIDLTSAMATGAVPDGDTILWWLKQSPEARAAITTSDSISINAALLGLSAFIKEGIRIIGLIDTACSLVINSDLSVDG
;
A
#
# COMPACT_ATOMS: atom_id res chain seq x y z
N MET A 1 4.80 10.48 -17.06
CA MET A 1 4.79 9.67 -15.82
C MET A 1 3.61 8.71 -15.88
N ASN A 2 3.83 7.51 -16.41
CA ASN A 2 2.81 6.46 -16.53
C ASN A 2 3.19 5.21 -15.71
N HIS A 3 4.14 5.34 -14.77
CA HIS A 3 4.62 4.26 -13.93
C HIS A 3 4.20 4.57 -12.50
N LEU A 4 3.54 3.61 -11.85
CA LEU A 4 3.11 3.73 -10.47
C LEU A 4 3.76 2.66 -9.61
N MET A 5 4.39 3.09 -8.51
CA MET A 5 4.86 2.24 -7.44
C MET A 5 3.87 2.32 -6.29
N ILE A 6 3.41 1.18 -5.79
CA ILE A 6 2.54 1.08 -4.61
C ILE A 6 3.32 0.34 -3.53
N ASP A 7 3.24 0.83 -2.30
CA ASP A 7 3.80 0.22 -1.10
C ASP A 7 2.65 -0.08 -0.11
N ILE A 8 2.64 -1.28 0.46
CA ILE A 8 1.58 -1.75 1.35
C ILE A 8 2.19 -2.26 2.65
N GLU A 9 1.77 -1.67 3.75
CA GLU A 9 2.03 -2.18 5.09
C GLU A 9 0.85 -3.02 5.55
N SER A 10 1.14 -4.17 6.16
CA SER A 10 0.12 -5.13 6.57
C SER A 10 0.37 -5.66 7.97
N MET A 11 -0.69 -6.19 8.58
CA MET A 11 -0.66 -6.86 9.87
C MET A 11 -0.56 -8.39 9.70
N GLY A 12 0.19 -8.83 8.70
CA GLY A 12 0.47 -10.24 8.44
C GLY A 12 1.12 -10.49 7.08
N THR A 13 1.74 -11.65 6.92
CA THR A 13 2.51 -12.01 5.70
C THR A 13 1.70 -12.77 4.65
N LYS A 14 0.42 -13.03 4.93
CA LYS A 14 -0.48 -13.78 4.04
C LYS A 14 -1.31 -12.84 3.20
N SER A 15 -1.79 -13.31 2.05
CA SER A 15 -2.61 -12.52 1.13
C SER A 15 -3.95 -12.05 1.72
N ASN A 16 -4.37 -12.57 2.87
CA ASN A 16 -5.57 -12.17 3.60
C ASN A 16 -5.24 -11.34 4.85
N ALA A 17 -4.02 -10.83 4.98
CA ALA A 17 -3.63 -9.97 6.09
C ALA A 17 -4.35 -8.60 6.02
N PRO A 18 -4.69 -8.00 7.17
CA PRO A 18 -5.24 -6.65 7.21
C PRO A 18 -4.19 -5.65 6.72
N VAL A 19 -4.58 -4.76 5.79
CA VAL A 19 -3.74 -3.64 5.37
C VAL A 19 -3.85 -2.52 6.40
N VAL A 20 -2.71 -1.94 6.78
CA VAL A 20 -2.61 -0.83 7.76
C VAL A 20 -2.13 0.48 7.15
N SER A 21 -1.47 0.45 5.99
CA SER A 21 -1.27 1.66 5.18
C SER A 21 -1.10 1.32 3.70
N ILE A 22 -1.33 2.32 2.85
CA ILE A 22 -1.04 2.29 1.43
C ILE A 22 -0.25 3.56 1.09
N GLY A 23 0.95 3.38 0.58
CA GLY A 23 1.74 4.40 -0.11
C GLY A 23 1.70 4.18 -1.62
N SER A 24 1.74 5.25 -2.40
CA SER A 24 1.74 5.17 -3.85
C SER A 24 2.39 6.41 -4.44
N VAL A 25 3.24 6.25 -5.44
CA VAL A 25 3.95 7.36 -6.10
C VAL A 25 4.07 7.10 -7.59
N PHE A 26 3.74 8.10 -8.39
CA PHE A 26 4.05 8.08 -9.81
C PHE A 26 5.53 8.38 -10.00
N PHE A 27 6.13 7.75 -10.99
CA PHE A 27 7.52 8.03 -11.33
C PHE A 27 7.77 7.88 -12.83
N ASP A 28 8.95 8.32 -13.25
CA ASP A 28 9.52 8.04 -14.55
C ASP A 28 10.78 7.17 -14.36
N PRO A 29 10.80 5.92 -14.87
CA PRO A 29 11.94 5.03 -14.67
C PRO A 29 13.20 5.46 -15.41
N ASP A 30 13.07 6.24 -16.49
CA ASP A 30 14.19 6.63 -17.34
C ASP A 30 14.89 7.88 -16.77
N SER A 31 14.10 8.86 -16.29
CA SER A 31 14.65 10.06 -15.65
C SER A 31 14.91 9.89 -14.15
N GLY A 32 14.23 8.95 -13.49
CA GLY A 32 14.25 8.78 -12.04
C GLY A 32 13.44 9.84 -11.28
N GLU A 33 12.67 10.68 -11.99
CA GLU A 33 11.85 11.73 -11.36
C GLU A 33 10.60 11.13 -10.69
N SER A 34 10.32 11.57 -9.47
CA SER A 34 9.08 11.28 -8.76
C SER A 34 7.99 12.30 -9.09
N GLY A 35 6.76 11.82 -9.14
CA GLY A 35 5.55 12.58 -9.44
C GLY A 35 4.61 12.67 -8.24
N PRO A 36 3.29 12.82 -8.48
CA PRO A 36 2.31 12.85 -7.42
C PRO A 36 2.37 11.61 -6.52
N GLU A 37 2.03 11.83 -5.25
CA GLU A 37 2.05 10.82 -4.19
C GLU A 37 0.66 10.69 -3.56
N PHE A 38 0.35 9.47 -3.10
CA PHE A 38 -0.79 9.14 -2.28
C PHE A 38 -0.32 8.34 -1.09
N TYR A 39 -0.68 8.76 0.11
CA TYR A 39 -0.40 8.01 1.33
C TYR A 39 -1.63 8.02 2.22
N GLN A 40 -2.02 6.83 2.68
CA GLN A 40 -3.16 6.71 3.58
C GLN A 40 -2.93 5.62 4.62
N VAL A 41 -3.12 6.00 5.88
CA VAL A 41 -3.20 5.05 7.00
C VAL A 41 -4.62 4.51 7.10
N ILE A 42 -4.72 3.21 7.34
CA ILE A 42 -5.97 2.47 7.33
C ILE A 42 -6.32 2.04 8.75
N ASP A 43 -7.57 2.26 9.15
CA ASP A 43 -8.07 1.73 10.41
C ASP A 43 -8.06 0.19 10.35
N LEU A 44 -7.19 -0.40 11.17
CA LEU A 44 -7.03 -1.85 11.29
C LEU A 44 -8.37 -2.54 11.59
N THR A 45 -9.24 -1.91 12.38
CA THR A 45 -10.55 -2.49 12.73
C THR A 45 -11.41 -2.62 11.48
N SER A 46 -11.46 -1.58 10.65
CA SER A 46 -12.15 -1.63 9.35
C SER A 46 -11.57 -2.68 8.40
N ALA A 47 -10.25 -2.85 8.37
CA ALA A 47 -9.59 -3.86 7.54
C ALA A 47 -9.97 -5.28 8.00
N MET A 48 -9.92 -5.54 9.29
CA MET A 48 -10.33 -6.83 9.87
C MET A 48 -11.82 -7.12 9.68
N ALA A 49 -12.68 -6.09 9.67
CA ALA A 49 -14.11 -6.25 9.40
C ALA A 49 -14.43 -6.81 8.00
N THR A 50 -13.47 -6.78 7.06
CA THR A 50 -13.59 -7.42 5.74
C THR A 50 -13.37 -8.94 5.77
N GLY A 51 -13.02 -9.51 6.93
CA GLY A 51 -12.62 -10.91 7.08
C GLY A 51 -11.11 -11.13 6.99
N ALA A 52 -10.31 -10.05 6.92
CA ALA A 52 -8.86 -10.11 6.98
C ALA A 52 -8.37 -10.62 8.34
N VAL A 53 -7.30 -11.42 8.33
CA VAL A 53 -6.82 -12.13 9.53
C VAL A 53 -5.36 -11.76 9.79
N PRO A 54 -5.06 -11.09 10.92
CA PRO A 54 -3.67 -10.78 11.25
C PRO A 54 -2.91 -12.03 11.69
N ASP A 55 -1.59 -11.99 11.60
CA ASP A 55 -0.73 -13.03 12.19
C ASP A 55 -0.01 -12.54 13.46
N GLY A 56 0.18 -13.46 14.41
CA GLY A 56 0.76 -13.12 15.70
C GLY A 56 2.23 -12.66 15.61
N ASP A 57 2.98 -13.24 14.69
CA ASP A 57 4.41 -12.93 14.51
C ASP A 57 4.61 -11.52 13.96
N THR A 58 3.77 -11.06 13.02
CA THR A 58 3.82 -9.69 12.49
C THR A 58 3.36 -8.67 13.53
N ILE A 59 2.34 -8.99 14.33
CA ILE A 59 1.98 -8.14 15.48
C ILE A 59 3.17 -7.99 16.44
N LEU A 60 3.82 -9.09 16.81
CA LEU A 60 5.00 -9.06 17.68
C LEU A 60 6.16 -8.30 17.04
N TRP A 61 6.32 -8.37 15.73
CA TRP A 61 7.30 -7.60 14.97
C TRP A 61 7.00 -6.10 15.04
N TRP A 62 5.75 -5.69 14.82
CA TRP A 62 5.32 -4.28 14.92
C TRP A 62 5.53 -3.70 16.31
N LEU A 63 5.25 -4.48 17.36
CA LEU A 63 5.48 -4.05 18.74
C LEU A 63 6.95 -3.73 19.04
N LYS A 64 7.89 -4.34 18.32
CA LYS A 64 9.34 -4.12 18.46
C LYS A 64 9.86 -2.92 17.66
N GLN A 65 9.05 -2.34 16.76
CA GLN A 65 9.49 -1.21 15.94
C GLN A 65 9.68 0.07 16.75
N SER A 66 10.21 1.11 16.13
CA SER A 66 10.37 2.39 16.80
C SER A 66 9.00 2.99 17.19
N PRO A 67 8.94 3.88 18.19
CA PRO A 67 7.71 4.62 18.51
C PRO A 67 7.12 5.34 17.30
N GLU A 68 7.96 5.89 16.42
CA GLU A 68 7.55 6.60 15.22
C GLU A 68 6.90 5.66 14.20
N ALA A 69 7.50 4.49 13.96
CA ALA A 69 6.94 3.48 13.07
C ALA A 69 5.58 2.96 13.57
N ARG A 70 5.44 2.72 14.88
CA ARG A 70 4.14 2.35 15.46
C ARG A 70 3.12 3.48 15.33
N ALA A 71 3.51 4.72 15.60
CA ALA A 71 2.62 5.87 15.50
C ALA A 71 2.12 6.09 14.06
N ALA A 72 2.95 5.81 13.06
CA ALA A 72 2.59 5.91 11.64
C ALA A 72 1.41 5.01 11.26
N ILE A 73 1.22 3.86 11.92
CA ILE A 73 0.11 2.93 11.65
C ILE A 73 -1.02 3.01 12.68
N THR A 74 -0.86 3.75 13.79
CA THR A 74 -1.89 3.93 14.83
C THR A 74 -2.40 5.37 14.94
N THR A 75 -2.24 6.18 13.90
CA THR A 75 -2.71 7.57 13.90
C THR A 75 -4.25 7.66 13.97
N SER A 76 -4.75 8.71 14.62
CA SER A 76 -6.17 9.06 14.66
C SER A 76 -6.74 9.50 13.30
N ASP A 77 -5.87 9.84 12.35
CA ASP A 77 -6.25 10.28 11.00
C ASP A 77 -6.48 9.10 10.03
N SER A 78 -6.51 7.88 10.56
CA SER A 78 -6.80 6.67 9.79
C SER A 78 -8.22 6.68 9.25
N ILE A 79 -8.41 6.11 8.06
CA ILE A 79 -9.72 5.98 7.41
C ILE A 79 -10.06 4.51 7.15
N SER A 80 -11.33 4.24 6.84
CA SER A 80 -11.74 2.87 6.50
C SER A 80 -11.02 2.35 5.25
N ILE A 81 -10.74 1.04 5.20
CA ILE A 81 -10.13 0.38 4.03
C ILE A 81 -10.89 0.69 2.73
N ASN A 82 -12.22 0.74 2.76
CA ASN A 82 -13.03 1.08 1.58
C ASN A 82 -12.78 2.51 1.10
N ALA A 83 -12.69 3.47 2.02
CA ALA A 83 -12.40 4.86 1.68
C ALA A 83 -10.98 5.02 1.13
N ALA A 84 -9.99 4.32 1.72
CA ALA A 84 -8.61 4.31 1.24
C ALA A 84 -8.51 3.74 -0.19
N LEU A 85 -9.18 2.61 -0.47
CA LEU A 85 -9.22 2.01 -1.80
C LEU A 85 -9.93 2.89 -2.83
N LEU A 86 -10.99 3.60 -2.42
CA LEU A 86 -11.66 4.59 -3.28
C LEU A 86 -10.73 5.78 -3.59
N GLY A 87 -10.01 6.29 -2.58
CA GLY A 87 -9.00 7.34 -2.74
C GLY A 87 -7.89 6.93 -3.69
N LEU A 88 -7.33 5.72 -3.51
CA LEU A 88 -6.33 5.16 -4.40
C LEU A 88 -6.89 4.96 -5.82
N SER A 89 -8.11 4.47 -5.97
CA SER A 89 -8.75 4.32 -7.28
C SER A 89 -8.91 5.66 -8.00
N ALA A 90 -9.30 6.71 -7.27
CA ALA A 90 -9.39 8.06 -7.81
C ALA A 90 -8.00 8.60 -8.21
N PHE A 91 -6.99 8.35 -7.39
CA PHE A 91 -5.60 8.72 -7.67
C PHE A 91 -5.04 8.03 -8.93
N ILE A 92 -5.41 6.76 -9.18
CA ILE A 92 -4.95 5.98 -10.34
C ILE A 92 -5.69 6.36 -11.64
N LYS A 93 -6.97 6.76 -11.54
CA LYS A 93 -7.86 6.96 -12.71
C LYS A 93 -7.47 8.12 -13.63
N GLU A 94 -6.41 8.87 -13.36
CA GLU A 94 -5.83 9.83 -14.30
C GLU A 94 -5.02 9.20 -15.46
N GLY A 95 -5.05 7.86 -15.60
CA GLY A 95 -4.67 7.16 -16.85
C GLY A 95 -3.28 6.53 -16.81
N ILE A 96 -3.08 5.49 -15.99
CA ILE A 96 -1.73 4.99 -15.66
C ILE A 96 -1.62 3.46 -15.64
N ARG A 97 -0.43 2.96 -16.04
CA ARG A 97 0.04 1.57 -16.01
C ARG A 97 0.57 1.25 -14.59
N ILE A 98 0.04 0.20 -13.95
CA ILE A 98 0.47 -0.24 -12.61
C ILE A 98 1.71 -1.14 -12.74
N ILE A 99 2.80 -0.84 -12.01
CA ILE A 99 4.12 -1.49 -12.23
C ILE A 99 4.66 -2.21 -10.99
N GLY A 100 3.89 -2.24 -9.90
CA GLY A 100 4.18 -3.15 -8.79
C GLY A 100 3.42 -2.85 -7.52
N LEU A 101 3.31 -3.89 -6.68
CA LEU A 101 2.99 -3.83 -5.25
C LEU A 101 4.29 -4.16 -4.52
N ILE A 102 4.76 -3.26 -3.68
CA ILE A 102 5.86 -3.49 -2.76
C ILE A 102 5.19 -3.81 -1.42
N ASP A 103 5.35 -5.05 -0.97
CA ASP A 103 5.06 -5.45 0.41
C ASP A 103 6.38 -5.43 1.18
N THR A 104 6.26 -5.28 2.50
CA THR A 104 7.33 -5.02 3.48
C THR A 104 8.25 -6.23 3.70
N ALA A 105 8.46 -7.06 2.68
CA ALA A 105 9.34 -8.23 2.73
C ALA A 105 10.39 -8.30 1.60
N CYS A 106 10.23 -7.63 0.45
CA CYS A 106 11.27 -7.57 -0.58
C CYS A 106 10.88 -6.61 -1.70
N SER A 107 11.82 -5.72 -2.07
CA SER A 107 11.72 -4.93 -3.29
C SER A 107 11.65 -5.85 -4.51
N LEU A 108 10.55 -5.79 -5.26
CA LEU A 108 10.46 -6.39 -6.59
C LEU A 108 9.83 -5.39 -7.56
N VAL A 109 10.64 -4.88 -8.48
CA VAL A 109 10.16 -4.16 -9.66
C VAL A 109 9.63 -5.21 -10.64
N ILE A 110 8.31 -5.23 -10.88
CA ILE A 110 7.71 -6.11 -11.88
C ILE A 110 7.40 -5.29 -13.14
N ASN A 111 8.25 -5.43 -14.16
CA ASN A 111 7.84 -5.09 -15.51
C ASN A 111 6.76 -6.08 -15.95
N SER A 112 5.50 -5.64 -16.01
CA SER A 112 4.47 -6.38 -16.75
C SER A 112 4.06 -5.57 -17.98
N ASP A 113 4.50 -6.07 -19.13
CA ASP A 113 3.92 -5.68 -20.41
C ASP A 113 2.50 -6.24 -20.50
N LEU A 114 1.53 -5.50 -19.97
CA LEU A 114 0.13 -5.66 -20.35
C LEU A 114 -0.11 -4.80 -21.59
N SER A 115 0.24 -5.36 -22.75
CA SER A 115 -0.41 -4.99 -24.01
C SER A 115 -1.86 -5.45 -23.92
N VAL A 116 -2.78 -4.50 -23.74
CA VAL A 116 -4.19 -4.73 -24.07
C VAL A 116 -4.28 -4.61 -25.59
N ASP A 117 -3.98 -5.70 -26.28
CA ASP A 117 -4.31 -5.83 -27.69
C ASP A 117 -5.77 -6.25 -27.82
N GLY A 118 -6.57 -5.42 -28.51
CA GLY A 118 -7.78 -5.80 -29.24
C GLY A 118 -9.09 -5.78 -28.48
#